data_AF-A0A661G4R1-F1
#
_entry.id   AF-A0A661G4R1-F1
#
_cell.length_a   1.000
_cell.length_b   1.000
_cell.length_c   1.000
_cell.angle_alpha   90.00
_cell.angle_beta   90.00
_cell.angle_gamma   90.00
#
_symmetry.space_group_name_H-M   'P 1'
#
loop_
_entity.id
_entity.type
_entity.pdbx_description
1 polymer ?
#
loop_
_entity_poly.entity_id
_entity_poly.type
_entity_poly.pdbx_seq_one_letter_code
_entity_poly.pdbx_strand_id
1 'polypeptide(L)'
;SRPTAGLAADLYLSGDIDGDGQNEAVVILWENSGGTGSYSYVAVVSWQDGNIENIGTARIGDRVQILDARLDSQHVVLQVIQQGPNDAACCPSQKATRTWSLTSDGLQEGGTVIDGKLSSDDLEGKSWRLIELSHDKPALQSAPVTLLFDGIRLSGQGSCNRYFAGVEAGDYPGSIAITQAGATQMACSAEQMDFEQAYFQALAGVTRYSFSMGRLALTWVYDDEWNTMLFDVE
;
A
#
# COMPACT_ATOMS: atom_id res chain seq x y z
N SER A 1 -10.91 -17.61 -20.82
CA SER A 1 -10.53 -16.87 -19.61
C SER A 1 -11.71 -16.83 -18.66
N ARG A 2 -11.49 -16.79 -17.34
CA ARG A 2 -12.57 -16.54 -16.36
C ARG A 2 -12.34 -15.15 -15.79
N PRO A 3 -13.16 -14.16 -16.13
CA PRO A 3 -13.04 -12.84 -15.55
C PRO A 3 -13.30 -12.94 -14.03
N THR A 4 -12.55 -12.16 -13.26
CA THR A 4 -12.71 -12.05 -11.81
C THR A 4 -12.75 -10.58 -11.45
N ALA A 5 -13.56 -10.25 -10.44
CA ALA A 5 -13.61 -8.92 -9.87
C ALA A 5 -13.85 -9.03 -8.37
N GLY A 6 -13.43 -8.03 -7.62
CA GLY A 6 -13.57 -8.02 -6.17
C GLY A 6 -13.48 -6.63 -5.57
N LEU A 7 -13.89 -6.57 -4.31
CA LEU A 7 -13.72 -5.42 -3.43
C LEU A 7 -12.35 -5.53 -2.75
N ALA A 8 -11.54 -4.48 -2.83
CA ALA A 8 -10.35 -4.34 -2.00
C ALA A 8 -10.76 -3.82 -0.62
N ALA A 9 -11.19 -4.74 0.25
CA ALA A 9 -11.79 -4.43 1.55
C ALA A 9 -10.84 -3.71 2.53
N ASP A 10 -9.54 -3.74 2.24
CA ASP A 10 -8.50 -3.15 3.07
C ASP A 10 -8.42 -1.62 3.01
N LEU A 11 -9.07 -1.00 2.01
CA LEU A 11 -9.12 0.45 1.86
C LEU A 11 -10.54 0.92 1.60
N TYR A 12 -11.09 1.65 2.56
CA TYR A 12 -12.32 2.41 2.40
C TYR A 12 -12.20 3.76 3.09
N LEU A 13 -12.92 4.74 2.55
CA LEU A 13 -13.12 6.03 3.19
C LEU A 13 -14.61 6.20 3.48
N SER A 14 -14.94 7.03 4.47
CA SER A 14 -16.31 7.44 4.71
C SER A 14 -16.39 8.93 4.97
N GLY A 15 -17.39 9.57 4.38
CA GLY A 15 -17.64 10.99 4.54
C GLY A 15 -18.79 11.43 3.64
N ASP A 16 -19.27 12.64 3.87
CA ASP A 16 -20.28 13.31 3.05
C ASP A 16 -19.67 13.76 1.73
N ILE A 17 -19.98 13.06 0.64
CA ILE A 17 -19.42 13.27 -0.70
C ILE A 17 -20.42 13.98 -1.60
N ASP A 18 -21.73 13.77 -1.41
CA ASP A 18 -22.77 14.41 -2.20
C ASP A 18 -23.31 15.72 -1.57
N GLY A 19 -23.00 15.99 -0.30
CA GLY A 19 -23.38 17.20 0.41
C GLY A 19 -24.75 17.17 1.08
N ASP A 20 -25.37 16.00 1.21
CA ASP A 20 -26.68 15.86 1.84
C ASP A 20 -26.60 15.78 3.37
N GLY A 21 -25.39 15.69 3.94
CA GLY A 21 -25.12 15.58 5.38
C GLY A 21 -25.11 14.14 5.92
N GLN A 22 -25.26 13.14 5.06
CA GLN A 22 -25.03 11.72 5.35
C GLN A 22 -23.68 11.30 4.80
N ASN A 23 -23.15 10.18 5.30
CA ASN A 23 -21.87 9.68 4.83
C ASN A 23 -22.06 8.63 3.73
N GLU A 24 -21.34 8.82 2.63
CA GLU A 24 -21.05 7.78 1.67
C GLU A 24 -19.83 6.96 2.10
N ALA A 25 -19.65 5.81 1.47
CA ALA A 25 -18.40 5.09 1.49
C ALA A 25 -17.71 5.16 0.12
N VAL A 26 -16.40 5.37 0.13
CA VAL A 26 -15.55 5.17 -1.03
C VAL A 26 -14.85 3.85 -0.89
N VAL A 27 -14.92 3.03 -1.95
CA VAL A 27 -14.27 1.74 -2.00
C VAL A 27 -13.46 1.57 -3.27
N ILE A 28 -12.44 0.72 -3.20
CA ILE A 28 -11.66 0.33 -4.38
C ILE A 28 -12.14 -1.04 -4.86
N LEU A 29 -12.44 -1.12 -6.15
CA LEU A 29 -12.76 -2.36 -6.84
C LEU A 29 -11.58 -2.75 -7.73
N TRP A 30 -11.40 -4.04 -7.95
CA TRP A 30 -10.45 -4.56 -8.92
C TRP A 30 -11.11 -5.55 -9.87
N GLU A 31 -10.57 -5.66 -11.07
CA GLU A 31 -11.01 -6.59 -12.12
C GLU A 31 -9.79 -7.18 -12.83
N ASN A 32 -9.86 -8.46 -13.17
CA ASN A 32 -9.03 -9.10 -14.17
C ASN A 32 -9.93 -9.80 -15.19
N SER A 33 -9.88 -9.35 -16.46
CA SER A 33 -10.66 -9.91 -17.58
C SER A 33 -10.15 -11.28 -18.07
N GLY A 34 -9.15 -11.83 -17.39
CA GLY A 34 -8.44 -13.08 -17.63
C GLY A 34 -7.37 -13.00 -18.72
N GLY A 35 -6.81 -11.79 -18.90
CA GLY A 35 -5.50 -11.56 -19.51
C GLY A 35 -4.44 -11.29 -18.44
N THR A 36 -3.43 -10.48 -18.76
CA THR A 36 -2.34 -10.11 -17.82
C THR A 36 -2.57 -8.78 -17.09
N GLY A 37 -3.62 -8.04 -17.47
CA GLY A 37 -3.97 -6.76 -16.85
C GLY A 37 -4.78 -6.95 -15.56
N SER A 38 -4.62 -6.01 -14.64
CA SER A 38 -5.43 -5.90 -13.42
C SER A 38 -5.88 -4.46 -13.28
N TYR A 39 -7.17 -4.22 -13.43
CA TYR A 39 -7.73 -2.88 -13.44
C TYR A 39 -8.31 -2.52 -12.09
N SER A 40 -8.00 -1.32 -11.61
CA SER A 40 -8.58 -0.77 -10.40
C SER A 40 -9.60 0.32 -10.72
N TYR A 41 -10.64 0.40 -9.90
CA TYR A 41 -11.71 1.37 -9.99
C TYR A 41 -11.96 1.95 -8.60
N VAL A 42 -12.36 3.21 -8.54
CA VAL A 42 -12.90 3.86 -7.35
C VAL A 42 -14.40 3.91 -7.49
N ALA A 43 -15.13 3.52 -6.44
CA ALA A 43 -16.58 3.58 -6.40
C ALA A 43 -17.05 4.33 -5.16
N VAL A 44 -18.12 5.10 -5.32
CA VAL A 44 -18.85 5.74 -4.22
C VAL A 44 -20.16 4.99 -4.05
N VAL A 45 -20.42 4.57 -2.82
CA VAL A 45 -21.65 3.88 -2.44
C VAL A 45 -22.35 4.64 -1.32
N SER A 46 -23.67 4.77 -1.42
CA SER A 46 -24.50 5.45 -0.43
C SER A 46 -25.46 4.46 0.23
N TRP A 47 -25.86 4.77 1.46
CA TRP A 47 -26.89 4.02 2.16
C TRP A 47 -28.23 4.73 1.98
N GLN A 48 -29.11 4.15 1.15
CA GLN A 48 -30.40 4.74 0.81
C GLN A 48 -31.53 3.76 1.11
N ASP A 49 -32.51 4.18 1.90
CA ASP A 49 -33.69 3.39 2.25
C ASP A 49 -33.40 1.96 2.74
N GLY A 50 -32.29 1.77 3.47
CA GLY A 50 -31.87 0.47 4.00
C GLY A 50 -31.08 -0.40 3.01
N ASN A 51 -30.73 0.12 1.84
CA ASN A 51 -29.93 -0.57 0.82
C ASN A 51 -28.63 0.18 0.53
N ILE A 52 -27.61 -0.55 0.10
CA ILE A 52 -26.37 0.03 -0.43
C ILE A 52 -26.56 0.23 -1.93
N GLU A 53 -26.44 1.48 -2.38
CA GLU A 53 -26.51 1.85 -3.79
C GLU A 53 -25.15 2.35 -4.28
N ASN A 54 -24.70 1.88 -5.44
CA ASN A 54 -23.53 2.44 -6.12
C ASN A 54 -23.97 3.67 -6.91
N ILE A 55 -23.50 4.84 -6.48
CA ILE A 55 -23.88 6.13 -7.06
C ILE A 55 -22.81 6.70 -8.00
N GLY A 56 -21.67 6.02 -8.12
CA GLY A 56 -20.65 6.38 -9.10
C GLY A 56 -19.45 5.44 -9.07
N THR A 57 -18.94 5.10 -10.26
CA THR A 57 -17.70 4.33 -10.42
C THR A 57 -16.83 4.96 -11.48
N ALA A 58 -15.54 5.14 -11.19
CA ALA A 58 -14.55 5.63 -12.15
C ALA A 58 -13.35 4.68 -12.23
N ARG A 59 -12.82 4.48 -13.44
CA ARG A 59 -11.63 3.68 -13.65
C ARG A 59 -10.39 4.45 -13.21
N ILE A 60 -9.58 3.83 -12.35
CA ILE A 60 -8.27 4.34 -11.99
C ILE A 60 -7.28 3.95 -13.08
N GLY A 61 -7.04 2.66 -13.31
CA GLY A 61 -6.06 2.24 -14.30
C GLY A 61 -5.68 0.78 -14.22
N ASP A 62 -4.68 0.38 -15.01
CA ASP A 62 -4.07 -0.95 -14.95
C ASP A 62 -2.87 -0.95 -14.01
N ARG A 63 -2.79 -1.94 -13.10
CA ARG A 63 -1.69 -2.18 -12.15
C ARG A 63 -1.28 -0.94 -11.36
N VAL A 64 -2.26 -0.11 -11.04
CA VAL A 64 -2.06 1.10 -10.25
C VAL A 64 -1.83 0.71 -8.80
N GLN A 65 -0.76 1.24 -8.21
CA GLN A 65 -0.50 1.13 -6.78
C GLN A 65 -1.14 2.31 -6.08
N ILE A 66 -1.93 2.08 -5.05
CA ILE A 66 -2.55 3.16 -4.25
C ILE A 66 -1.71 3.36 -3.00
N LEU A 67 -1.08 4.53 -2.88
CA LEU A 67 -0.23 4.93 -1.76
C LEU A 67 -1.06 5.50 -0.60
N ASP A 68 -2.08 6.28 -0.95
CA ASP A 68 -2.86 7.04 0.00
C ASP A 68 -4.24 7.34 -0.59
N ALA A 69 -5.23 7.44 0.27
CA ALA A 69 -6.58 7.84 -0.10
C ALA A 69 -7.14 8.74 0.98
N ARG A 70 -7.78 9.84 0.58
CA ARG A 70 -8.40 10.80 1.50
C ARG A 70 -9.62 11.45 0.87
N LEU A 71 -10.47 12.01 1.72
CA LEU A 71 -11.54 12.90 1.32
C LEU A 71 -11.10 14.35 1.55
N ASP A 72 -11.39 15.22 0.59
CA ASP A 72 -11.08 16.65 0.64
C ASP A 72 -12.24 17.46 0.11
N SER A 73 -12.97 18.13 1.00
CA SER A 73 -14.06 19.03 0.58
C SER A 73 -15.01 18.36 -0.42
N GLN A 74 -15.51 17.15 -0.11
CA GLN A 74 -16.36 16.31 -0.97
C GLN A 74 -15.69 15.67 -2.20
N HIS A 75 -14.37 15.77 -2.31
CA HIS A 75 -13.61 15.12 -3.37
C HIS A 75 -12.94 13.86 -2.86
N VAL A 76 -12.93 12.82 -3.69
CA VAL A 76 -12.09 11.65 -3.47
C VAL A 76 -10.71 11.95 -4.04
N VAL A 77 -9.67 11.89 -3.21
CA VAL A 77 -8.29 12.11 -3.63
C VAL A 77 -7.47 10.85 -3.39
N LEU A 78 -6.84 10.34 -4.45
CA LEU A 78 -5.92 9.21 -4.38
C LEU A 78 -4.51 9.63 -4.77
N GLN A 79 -3.51 9.24 -3.99
CA GLN A 79 -2.12 9.21 -4.43
C GLN A 79 -1.79 7.84 -4.97
N VAL A 80 -1.23 7.80 -6.17
CA VAL A 80 -1.00 6.55 -6.91
C VAL A 80 0.38 6.48 -7.55
N ILE A 81 0.88 5.26 -7.73
CA ILE A 81 1.90 4.96 -8.74
C ILE A 81 1.20 4.33 -9.94
N GLN A 82 1.35 4.97 -11.08
CA GLN A 82 0.74 4.57 -12.35
C GLN A 82 1.79 4.49 -13.45
N GLN A 83 1.39 3.98 -14.61
CA GLN A 83 2.26 3.91 -15.77
C GLN A 83 2.55 5.33 -16.29
N GLY A 84 3.83 5.70 -16.30
CA GLY A 84 4.32 6.88 -17.00
C GLY A 84 4.62 6.62 -18.48
N PRO A 85 4.85 7.67 -19.29
CA PRO A 85 5.08 7.54 -20.74
C PRO A 85 6.28 6.66 -21.14
N ASN A 86 7.26 6.51 -20.25
CA ASN A 86 8.49 5.75 -20.48
C ASN A 86 8.54 4.43 -19.70
N ASP A 87 7.46 4.07 -19.01
CA ASP A 87 7.43 2.86 -18.19
C ASP A 87 7.07 1.65 -19.05
N ALA A 88 7.82 0.56 -18.86
CA ALA A 88 7.38 -0.74 -19.31
C ALA A 88 6.03 -1.08 -18.65
N ALA A 89 5.16 -1.77 -19.38
CA ALA A 89 3.80 -2.06 -18.89
C ALA A 89 3.80 -2.77 -17.53
N CYS A 90 4.81 -3.60 -17.23
CA CYS A 90 4.95 -4.32 -15.95
C CYS A 90 5.25 -3.45 -14.74
N CYS A 91 5.75 -2.24 -14.97
CA CYS A 91 6.66 -1.60 -14.04
C CYS A 91 6.35 -0.10 -13.94
N PRO A 92 5.14 0.26 -13.46
CA PRO A 92 4.74 1.65 -13.27
C PRO A 92 5.64 2.34 -12.26
N SER A 93 6.03 3.58 -12.54
CA SER A 93 6.92 4.38 -11.71
C SER A 93 6.46 5.83 -11.53
N GLN A 94 5.46 6.30 -12.28
CA GLN A 94 5.00 7.69 -12.18
C GLN A 94 4.08 7.88 -10.98
N LYS A 95 4.44 8.80 -10.09
CA LYS A 95 3.60 9.20 -8.97
C LYS A 95 2.61 10.27 -9.43
N ALA A 96 1.36 10.14 -9.02
CA ALA A 96 0.32 11.11 -9.34
C ALA A 96 -0.72 11.25 -8.22
N THR A 97 -1.21 12.46 -8.03
CA THR A 97 -2.37 12.77 -7.19
C THR A 97 -3.57 12.98 -8.10
N ARG A 98 -4.62 12.18 -7.90
CA ARG A 98 -5.82 12.16 -8.74
C ARG A 98 -7.04 12.48 -7.91
N THR A 99 -7.94 13.28 -8.46
CA THR A 99 -9.10 13.82 -7.75
C THR A 99 -10.38 13.54 -8.51
N TRP A 100 -11.39 13.02 -7.82
CA TRP A 100 -12.72 12.78 -8.37
C TRP A 100 -13.79 13.57 -7.61
N SER A 101 -14.79 14.03 -8.33
CA SER A 101 -16.01 14.66 -7.81
C SER A 101 -17.20 13.81 -8.19
N LEU A 102 -18.14 13.64 -7.26
CA LEU A 102 -19.43 13.07 -7.58
C LEU A 102 -20.31 14.14 -8.24
N THR A 103 -20.94 13.80 -9.36
CA THR A 103 -21.82 14.68 -10.14
C THR A 103 -23.12 13.96 -10.44
N SER A 104 -24.09 14.65 -11.06
CA SER A 104 -25.32 14.02 -11.55
C SER A 104 -25.08 12.91 -12.58
N ASP A 105 -23.93 12.95 -13.29
CA ASP A 105 -23.53 11.94 -14.28
C ASP A 105 -22.63 10.85 -13.66
N GLY A 106 -22.54 10.80 -12.33
CA GLY A 106 -21.69 9.87 -11.58
C GLY A 106 -20.33 10.46 -11.18
N LEU A 107 -19.40 9.57 -10.84
CA LEU A 107 -18.06 9.93 -10.35
C LEU A 107 -17.15 10.32 -11.52
N GLN A 108 -16.72 11.58 -11.57
CA GLN A 108 -15.91 12.14 -12.66
C GLN A 108 -14.52 12.55 -12.15
N GLU A 109 -13.50 12.27 -12.94
CA GLU A 109 -12.14 12.72 -12.62
C GLU A 109 -12.01 14.22 -12.94
N GLY A 110 -11.74 15.03 -11.92
CA GLY A 110 -11.60 16.48 -12.03
C GLY A 110 -10.16 16.93 -12.34
N GLY A 111 -9.15 16.10 -12.05
CA GLY A 111 -7.76 16.43 -12.34
C GLY A 111 -6.75 15.39 -11.89
N THR A 112 -5.59 15.40 -12.57
CA THR A 112 -4.39 14.64 -12.23
C THR A 112 -3.22 15.60 -12.11
N VAL A 113 -2.49 15.51 -11.00
CA VAL A 113 -1.20 16.19 -10.79
C VAL A 113 -0.10 15.13 -10.80
N ILE A 114 0.95 15.34 -11.60
CA ILE A 114 2.09 14.42 -11.65
C ILE A 114 3.12 14.87 -10.61
N ASP A 115 3.39 14.00 -9.63
CA ASP A 115 4.22 14.30 -8.46
C ASP A 115 5.64 13.71 -8.58
N GLY A 116 6.07 13.47 -9.82
CA GLY A 116 7.38 12.92 -10.14
C GLY A 116 7.38 11.39 -10.29
N LYS A 117 8.48 10.77 -9.89
CA LYS A 117 8.68 9.32 -9.94
C LYS A 117 8.76 8.75 -8.53
N LEU A 118 8.37 7.49 -8.41
CA LEU A 118 8.57 6.67 -7.23
C LEU A 118 10.05 6.68 -6.83
N SER A 119 10.32 6.99 -5.57
CA SER A 119 11.66 7.09 -4.98
C SER A 119 11.63 6.66 -3.51
N SER A 120 12.78 6.37 -2.92
CA SER A 120 12.86 5.95 -1.51
C SER A 120 12.26 6.97 -0.55
N ASP A 121 12.25 8.25 -0.92
CA ASP A 121 11.66 9.35 -0.16
C ASP A 121 10.14 9.15 0.07
N ASP A 122 9.47 8.35 -0.79
CA ASP A 122 8.05 8.01 -0.64
C ASP A 122 7.77 7.07 0.55
N LEU A 123 8.81 6.50 1.17
CA LEU A 123 8.69 5.67 2.36
C LEU A 123 8.74 6.48 3.66
N GLU A 124 9.24 7.71 3.60
CA GLU A 124 9.44 8.57 4.77
C GLU A 124 8.12 9.10 5.34
N GLY A 125 8.16 9.49 6.62
CA GLY A 125 7.05 10.22 7.26
C GLY A 125 5.85 9.37 7.66
N LYS A 126 5.85 8.06 7.36
CA LYS A 126 4.86 7.09 7.85
C LYS A 126 5.54 6.05 8.75
N SER A 127 4.91 5.75 9.89
CA SER A 127 5.25 4.56 10.68
C SER A 127 4.40 3.40 10.20
N TRP A 128 5.02 2.24 10.07
CA TRP A 128 4.42 1.05 9.49
C TRP A 128 4.40 -0.07 10.51
N ARG A 129 3.27 -0.77 10.64
CA ARG A 129 3.13 -1.95 11.49
C ARG A 129 3.02 -3.21 10.64
N LEU A 130 3.85 -4.21 10.92
CA LEU A 130 3.82 -5.49 10.20
C LEU A 130 2.47 -6.19 10.40
N ILE A 131 1.87 -6.63 9.30
CA ILE A 131 0.66 -7.47 9.26
C ILE A 131 1.05 -8.92 9.00
N GLU A 132 1.96 -9.14 8.04
CA GLU A 132 2.32 -10.46 7.54
C GLU A 132 3.80 -10.46 7.13
N LEU A 133 4.54 -11.48 7.57
CA LEU A 133 5.98 -11.63 7.27
C LEU A 133 6.21 -12.24 5.88
N SER A 134 5.37 -13.20 5.52
CA SER A 134 5.27 -13.87 4.23
C SER A 134 3.90 -14.53 4.13
N HIS A 135 3.53 -15.04 2.96
CA HIS A 135 2.28 -15.78 2.78
C HIS A 135 2.03 -16.80 3.90
N ASP A 136 0.85 -16.72 4.53
CA ASP A 136 0.38 -17.56 5.63
C ASP A 136 1.21 -17.46 6.92
N LYS A 137 2.02 -16.40 7.08
CA LYS A 137 2.80 -16.11 8.30
C LYS A 137 2.44 -14.72 8.85
N PRO A 138 1.34 -14.60 9.61
CA PRO A 138 0.92 -13.34 10.20
C PRO A 138 1.92 -12.85 11.26
N ALA A 139 1.90 -11.54 11.53
CA ALA A 139 2.64 -10.95 12.62
C ALA A 139 2.14 -11.42 14.01
N LEU A 140 3.04 -11.43 14.99
CA LEU A 140 2.69 -11.78 16.37
C LEU A 140 1.84 -10.68 17.01
N GLN A 141 0.61 -11.03 17.39
CA GLN A 141 -0.32 -10.07 18.01
C GLN A 141 0.13 -9.60 19.40
N SER A 142 0.87 -10.45 20.13
CA SER A 142 1.41 -10.13 21.45
C SER A 142 2.66 -9.26 21.40
N ALA A 143 3.28 -9.12 20.22
CA ALA A 143 4.56 -8.43 20.03
C ALA A 143 4.58 -7.71 18.67
N PRO A 144 3.91 -6.55 18.56
CA PRO A 144 3.82 -5.80 17.31
C PRO A 144 5.20 -5.39 16.80
N VAL A 145 5.42 -5.58 15.50
CA VAL A 145 6.63 -5.15 14.81
C VAL A 145 6.34 -3.86 14.06
N THR A 146 7.19 -2.85 14.24
CA THR A 146 7.08 -1.54 13.59
C THR A 146 8.31 -1.21 12.75
N LEU A 147 8.13 -0.34 11.77
CA LEU A 147 9.14 0.07 10.79
C LEU A 147 8.90 1.53 10.43
N LEU A 148 9.95 2.34 10.53
CA LEU A 148 9.94 3.76 10.17
C LEU A 148 11.15 4.04 9.29
N PHE A 149 10.92 4.67 8.13
CA PHE A 149 11.97 5.20 7.27
C PHE A 149 12.25 6.68 7.59
N ASP A 150 13.54 7.02 7.62
CA ASP A 150 14.07 8.37 7.82
C ASP A 150 15.27 8.56 6.89
N GLY A 151 15.00 8.94 5.65
CA GLY A 151 16.00 9.02 4.59
C GLY A 151 16.68 7.67 4.32
N ILE A 152 18.00 7.69 4.43
CA ILE A 152 18.86 6.52 4.21
C ILE A 152 18.89 5.55 5.40
N ARG A 153 18.00 5.70 6.37
CA ARG A 153 17.91 4.86 7.56
C ARG A 153 16.51 4.34 7.73
N LEU A 154 16.42 3.17 8.36
CA LEU A 154 15.19 2.69 8.96
C LEU A 154 15.43 2.31 10.41
N SER A 155 14.36 2.35 11.19
CA SER A 155 14.35 1.92 12.58
C SER A 155 12.99 1.37 12.96
N GLY A 156 12.91 0.67 14.09
CA GLY A 156 11.64 0.16 14.56
C GLY A 156 11.76 -0.71 15.81
N GLN A 157 10.63 -1.29 16.18
CA GLN A 157 10.52 -2.31 17.21
C GLN A 157 10.33 -3.67 16.52
N GLY A 158 11.24 -4.61 16.73
CA GLY A 158 11.05 -6.02 16.40
C GLY A 158 10.13 -6.69 17.42
N SER A 159 9.90 -8.00 17.31
CA SER A 159 9.07 -8.72 18.28
C SER A 159 9.72 -8.80 19.68
N CYS A 160 11.01 -8.50 19.80
CA CYS A 160 11.70 -8.36 21.09
C CYS A 160 12.47 -7.05 21.20
N ASN A 161 13.37 -6.78 20.26
CA ASN A 161 14.39 -5.76 20.29
C ASN A 161 14.05 -4.54 19.46
N ARG A 162 14.57 -3.37 19.88
CA ARG A 162 14.63 -2.22 18.98
C ARG A 162 15.75 -2.44 17.98
N TYR A 163 15.52 -2.04 16.75
CA TYR A 163 16.48 -2.24 15.67
C TYR A 163 16.60 -1.01 14.77
N PHE A 164 17.68 -1.00 13.99
CA PHE A 164 17.94 0.00 12.97
C PHE A 164 18.74 -0.63 11.83
N ALA A 165 18.61 -0.08 10.63
CA ALA A 165 19.42 -0.44 9.46
C ALA A 165 19.57 0.76 8.53
N GLY A 166 20.55 0.70 7.62
CA GLY A 166 20.64 1.62 6.49
C GLY A 166 19.79 1.15 5.31
N VAL A 167 19.33 2.09 4.49
CA VAL A 167 18.55 1.89 3.27
C VAL A 167 19.33 2.46 2.10
N GLU A 168 19.45 1.68 1.03
CA GLU A 168 20.10 2.10 -0.20
C GLU A 168 19.08 2.00 -1.34
N ALA A 169 18.95 3.06 -2.14
CA ALA A 169 18.14 3.02 -3.36
C ALA A 169 18.83 2.14 -4.42
N GLY A 170 18.04 1.32 -5.12
CA GLY A 170 18.51 0.48 -6.21
C GLY A 170 18.48 1.19 -7.56
N ASP A 171 18.72 0.41 -8.63
CA ASP A 171 18.92 0.94 -10.00
C ASP A 171 17.63 1.39 -10.69
N TYR A 172 16.46 1.07 -10.15
CA TYR A 172 15.16 1.39 -10.74
C TYR A 172 14.13 1.81 -9.68
N PRO A 173 13.10 2.59 -10.06
CA PRO A 173 12.05 3.04 -9.13
C PRO A 173 11.40 1.88 -8.38
N GLY A 174 11.32 1.99 -7.05
CA GLY A 174 10.81 0.93 -6.20
C GLY A 174 11.88 -0.09 -5.75
N SER A 175 13.09 -0.08 -6.31
CA SER A 175 14.18 -0.96 -5.85
C SER A 175 14.90 -0.34 -4.66
N ILE A 176 15.11 -1.13 -3.62
CA ILE A 176 15.88 -0.75 -2.43
C ILE A 176 16.65 -1.98 -1.91
N ALA A 177 17.73 -1.73 -1.19
CA ALA A 177 18.42 -2.72 -0.37
C ALA A 177 18.44 -2.25 1.08
N ILE A 178 18.23 -3.18 2.02
CA ILE A 178 18.40 -2.92 3.44
C ILE A 178 19.75 -3.49 3.85
N THR A 179 20.61 -2.62 4.38
CA THR A 179 21.92 -3.01 4.89
C THR A 179 21.79 -3.82 6.19
N GLN A 180 22.90 -4.35 6.68
CA GLN A 180 22.89 -5.16 7.90
C GLN A 180 22.23 -4.42 9.07
N ALA A 181 21.18 -5.03 9.64
CA ALA A 181 20.49 -4.49 10.80
C ALA A 181 21.32 -4.65 12.08
N GLY A 182 21.30 -3.62 12.92
CA GLY A 182 21.72 -3.68 14.31
C GLY A 182 20.51 -3.71 15.23
N ALA A 183 20.60 -4.42 16.35
CA ALA A 183 19.52 -4.52 17.33
C ALA A 183 20.04 -4.49 18.77
N THR A 184 19.16 -4.14 19.71
CA THR A 184 19.44 -4.36 21.14
C THR A 184 19.51 -5.85 21.46
N GLN A 185 19.98 -6.20 22.67
CA GLN A 185 20.11 -7.60 23.13
C GLN A 185 19.26 -7.86 24.37
N MET A 186 17.95 -7.66 24.25
CA MET A 186 16.97 -8.10 25.25
C MET A 186 16.66 -9.58 25.05
N ALA A 187 16.35 -10.26 26.15
CA ALA A 187 15.88 -11.63 26.12
C ALA A 187 14.35 -11.64 26.29
N CYS A 188 13.65 -12.17 25.31
CA CYS A 188 12.20 -12.36 25.31
C CYS A 188 11.85 -13.85 25.28
N SER A 189 10.58 -14.18 25.06
CA SER A 189 10.16 -15.57 24.84
C SER A 189 10.82 -16.17 23.59
N ALA A 190 10.95 -17.49 23.53
CA ALA A 190 11.52 -18.17 22.37
C ALA A 190 10.76 -17.82 21.08
N GLU A 191 9.42 -17.79 21.13
CA GLU A 191 8.57 -17.41 19.99
C GLU A 191 8.89 -16.00 19.46
N GLN A 192 9.04 -15.01 20.35
CA GLN A 192 9.39 -13.65 19.94
C GLN A 192 10.79 -13.57 19.33
N MET A 193 11.75 -14.32 19.88
CA MET A 193 13.13 -14.34 19.38
C MET A 193 13.22 -15.03 18.01
N ASP A 194 12.53 -16.16 17.85
CA ASP A 194 12.48 -16.90 16.58
C ASP A 194 11.81 -16.05 15.48
N PHE A 195 10.71 -15.36 15.81
CA PHE A 195 10.05 -14.44 14.89
C PHE A 195 10.95 -13.26 14.53
N GLU A 196 11.67 -12.70 15.50
CA GLU A 196 12.58 -11.57 15.27
C GLU A 196 13.71 -11.94 14.33
N GLN A 197 14.30 -13.13 14.51
CA GLN A 197 15.33 -13.63 13.60
C GLN A 197 14.80 -13.77 12.18
N ALA A 198 13.59 -14.34 12.01
CA ALA A 198 12.95 -14.47 10.71
C ALA A 198 12.65 -13.10 10.07
N TYR A 199 12.22 -12.12 10.88
CA TYR A 199 11.99 -10.74 10.43
C TYR A 199 13.27 -10.06 9.97
N PHE A 200 14.38 -10.17 10.72
CA PHE A 200 15.66 -9.58 10.31
C PHE A 200 16.27 -10.27 9.09
N GLN A 201 16.08 -11.58 8.93
CA GLN A 201 16.44 -12.29 7.71
C GLN A 201 15.62 -11.78 6.51
N ALA A 202 14.31 -11.59 6.69
CA ALA A 202 13.45 -11.03 5.64
C ALA A 202 13.87 -9.61 5.27
N LEU A 203 14.16 -8.74 6.26
CA LEU A 203 14.69 -7.39 6.02
C LEU A 203 15.98 -7.42 5.20
N ALA A 204 16.94 -8.29 5.56
CA ALA A 204 18.20 -8.42 4.82
C ALA A 204 18.02 -8.92 3.37
N GLY A 205 16.91 -9.60 3.08
CA GLY A 205 16.57 -10.08 1.74
C GLY A 205 15.75 -9.09 0.92
N VAL A 206 15.38 -7.91 1.44
CA VAL A 206 14.55 -6.93 0.72
C VAL A 206 15.27 -6.43 -0.53
N THR A 207 14.54 -6.43 -1.65
CA THR A 207 15.02 -5.97 -2.96
C THR A 207 14.14 -4.89 -3.58
N ARG A 208 12.89 -4.79 -3.13
CA ARG A 208 11.88 -3.89 -3.70
C ARG A 208 10.82 -3.52 -2.67
N TYR A 209 10.26 -2.32 -2.82
CA TYR A 209 9.02 -1.91 -2.18
C TYR A 209 7.94 -1.57 -3.21
N SER A 210 6.70 -1.68 -2.78
CA SER A 210 5.50 -1.27 -3.51
C SER A 210 4.39 -0.88 -2.54
N PHE A 211 3.34 -0.29 -3.08
CA PHE A 211 2.16 0.06 -2.30
C PHE A 211 0.92 -0.64 -2.83
N SER A 212 0.03 -1.02 -1.93
CA SER A 212 -1.24 -1.63 -2.26
C SER A 212 -2.30 -1.17 -1.27
N MET A 213 -3.30 -0.44 -1.74
CA MET A 213 -4.44 -0.03 -0.92
C MET A 213 -4.03 0.70 0.37
N GLY A 214 -3.04 1.61 0.28
CA GLY A 214 -2.51 2.35 1.43
C GLY A 214 -1.49 1.59 2.29
N ARG A 215 -1.27 0.29 2.01
CA ARG A 215 -0.27 -0.54 2.69
C ARG A 215 1.07 -0.52 1.99
N LEU A 216 2.12 -0.69 2.77
CA LEU A 216 3.47 -0.92 2.28
C LEU A 216 3.71 -2.42 2.10
N ALA A 217 4.23 -2.81 0.96
CA ALA A 217 4.72 -4.15 0.70
C ALA A 217 6.23 -4.12 0.44
N LEU A 218 6.99 -4.92 1.18
CA LEU A 218 8.42 -5.12 0.96
C LEU A 218 8.63 -6.53 0.39
N THR A 219 9.08 -6.59 -0.86
CA THR A 219 9.45 -7.84 -1.52
C THR A 219 10.87 -8.22 -1.12
N TRP A 220 11.03 -9.45 -0.65
CA TRP A 220 12.31 -9.98 -0.21
C TRP A 220 12.56 -11.38 -0.79
N VAL A 221 13.84 -11.73 -0.93
CA VAL A 221 14.28 -13.00 -1.51
C VAL A 221 15.14 -13.75 -0.51
N TYR A 222 14.87 -15.03 -0.35
CA TYR A 222 15.70 -15.95 0.43
C TYR A 222 15.65 -17.34 -0.23
N ASP A 223 16.80 -17.95 -0.43
CA ASP A 223 16.92 -19.26 -1.09
C ASP A 223 16.17 -19.34 -2.43
N ASP A 224 16.34 -18.29 -3.26
CA ASP A 224 15.66 -18.10 -4.56
C ASP A 224 14.11 -18.00 -4.50
N GLU A 225 13.52 -17.95 -3.31
CA GLU A 225 12.09 -17.76 -3.11
C GLU A 225 11.70 -16.30 -2.88
N TRP A 226 10.71 -15.84 -3.64
CA TRP A 226 10.15 -14.49 -3.53
C TRP A 226 9.06 -14.46 -2.48
N ASN A 227 9.21 -13.58 -1.50
CA ASN A 227 8.28 -13.37 -0.41
C ASN A 227 7.91 -11.89 -0.32
N THR A 228 6.84 -11.59 0.41
CA THR A 228 6.41 -10.21 0.65
C THR A 228 6.03 -10.03 2.11
N MET A 229 6.66 -9.05 2.76
CA MET A 229 6.18 -8.51 4.02
C MET A 229 5.13 -7.45 3.71
N LEU A 230 4.00 -7.48 4.42
CA LEU A 230 2.93 -6.50 4.30
C LEU A 230 2.82 -5.70 5.60
N PHE A 231 2.71 -4.38 5.48
CA PHE A 231 2.60 -3.47 6.60
C PHE A 231 1.39 -2.53 6.44
N ASP A 232 0.71 -2.26 7.54
CA ASP A 232 -0.29 -1.20 7.63
C ASP A 232 0.33 0.09 8.13
N VAL A 233 -0.35 1.21 7.92
CA VAL A 233 -0.01 2.45 8.64
C VAL A 233 -0.30 2.25 10.13
N GLU A 234 0.64 2.65 10.99
CA GLU A 234 0.50 2.57 12.46
C GLU A 234 -0.49 3.58 13.02
#